data_AF-A0A150UHY4-F1
#
_entry.id   AF-A0A150UHY4-F1
#
_cell.length_a   1.000
_cell.length_b   1.000
_cell.length_c   1.000
_cell.angle_alpha   90.00
_cell.angle_beta   90.00
_cell.angle_gamma   90.00
#
_symmetry.space_group_name_H-M   'P 1'
#
loop_
_entity.id
_entity.type
_entity.pdbx_description
1 polymer ?
#
loop_
_entity_poly.entity_id
_entity_poly.type
_entity_poly.pdbx_seq_one_letter_code
_entity_poly.pdbx_strand_id
1 'polypeptide(L)' 'MSATALLDNSHYEQACDQAIAMCDGNLRSTIKALIMANEYLEAELEELQAAISAGCIPDISRSRVRSKSSAA' A
#
# COMPACT_ATOMS: atom_id res chain seq x y z
N MET A 1 -1.47 18.73 -15.69
CA MET A 1 -1.51 17.56 -14.78
C MET A 1 -0.09 17.33 -14.23
N SER A 2 0.40 18.21 -13.34
CA SER A 2 1.84 18.19 -12.94
C SER A 2 2.12 18.60 -11.50
N ALA A 3 1.17 19.25 -10.81
CA ALA A 3 1.37 19.69 -9.43
C ALA A 3 1.28 18.51 -8.42
N THR A 4 0.41 17.53 -8.67
CA THR A 4 0.27 16.34 -7.82
C THR A 4 1.51 15.46 -7.87
N ALA A 5 2.07 15.18 -9.05
CA ALA A 5 3.27 14.35 -9.19
C ALA A 5 4.51 14.93 -8.49
N LEU A 6 4.63 16.26 -8.40
CA LEU A 6 5.72 16.93 -7.67
C LEU A 6 5.54 16.87 -6.15
N LEU A 7 4.32 17.04 -5.65
CA LEU A 7 4.00 16.82 -4.23
C LEU A 7 4.19 15.34 -3.85
N ASP A 8 3.86 14.44 -4.78
CA ASP A 8 4.07 13.01 -4.62
C ASP A 8 5.57 12.70 -4.50
N ASN A 9 6.41 13.27 -5.36
CA ASN A 9 7.84 13.09 -5.25
C ASN A 9 8.41 13.64 -3.92
N SER A 10 7.95 14.81 -3.48
CA SER A 10 8.43 15.44 -2.24
C SER A 10 8.12 14.62 -0.98
N HIS A 11 6.96 13.96 -0.88
CA HIS A 11 6.67 13.16 0.32
C HIS A 11 7.46 11.84 0.32
N TYR A 12 7.73 11.26 -0.85
CA TYR A 12 8.57 10.06 -0.94
C TYR A 12 10.01 10.36 -0.52
N GLU A 13 10.59 11.49 -0.96
CA GLU A 13 11.93 11.91 -0.50
C GLU A 13 11.97 12.07 1.04
N GLN A 14 10.95 12.72 1.63
CA GLN A 14 10.88 12.88 3.08
C GLN A 14 10.71 11.55 3.83
N ALA A 15 9.97 10.60 3.26
CA ALA A 15 9.82 9.26 3.83
C ALA A 15 11.12 8.45 3.72
N CYS A 16 11.85 8.59 2.60
CA CYS A 16 13.18 8.01 2.43
C CYS A 16 14.16 8.52 3.49
N ASP A 17 14.22 9.83 3.70
CA ASP A 17 15.09 10.43 4.73
C ASP A 17 14.78 9.88 6.14
N GLN A 18 13.50 9.73 6.47
CA GLN A 18 13.07 9.14 7.74
C GLN A 18 13.50 7.67 7.87
N ALA A 19 13.28 6.87 6.83
CA ALA A 19 13.66 5.46 6.84
C ALA A 19 15.18 5.26 6.97
N ILE A 20 15.96 6.12 6.32
CA ILE A 20 17.43 6.15 6.41
C ILE A 20 17.85 6.54 7.84
N ALA A 21 17.25 7.57 8.42
CA ALA A 21 17.53 8.02 9.79
C ALA A 21 17.21 6.94 10.83
N MET A 22 16.11 6.20 10.65
CA MET A 22 15.73 5.07 11.53
C MET A 22 16.73 3.90 11.49
N CYS A 23 17.53 3.80 10.42
CA CYS A 23 18.55 2.77 10.24
C CYS A 23 19.97 3.31 10.49
N ASP A 24 20.12 4.39 11.25
CA ASP A 24 21.39 5.05 11.55
C ASP A 24 22.21 5.44 10.29
N GLY A 25 21.52 5.78 9.20
CA GLY A 25 22.14 6.14 7.93
C GLY A 25 22.61 4.94 7.10
N ASN A 26 22.39 3.70 7.54
CA ASN A 26 22.81 2.51 6.80
C ASN A 26 21.82 2.15 5.68
N LEU A 27 22.12 2.63 4.47
CA LEU A 27 21.32 2.38 3.26
C LEU A 27 21.06 0.89 3.00
N ARG A 28 22.04 0.01 3.25
CA ARG A 28 21.86 -1.44 3.00
C ARG A 28 20.86 -2.05 3.99
N SER A 29 20.89 -1.63 5.25
CA SER A 29 19.91 -2.02 6.25
C SER A 29 18.52 -1.44 5.94
N THR A 30 18.44 -0.17 5.53
CA THR A 30 17.19 0.47 5.13
C THR A 30 16.54 -0.26 3.96
N ILE A 31 17.30 -0.51 2.88
CA ILE A 31 16.80 -1.23 1.70
C ILE A 31 16.32 -2.63 2.08
N LYS A 32 17.09 -3.34 2.93
CA LYS A 32 16.69 -4.67 3.39
C LYS A 32 15.37 -4.63 4.18
N ALA A 33 15.22 -3.66 5.09
CA ALA A 33 13.99 -3.49 5.86
C ALA A 33 12.79 -3.18 4.97
N LEU A 34 12.96 -2.30 3.97
CA LEU A 34 11.90 -1.96 3.01
C LEU A 34 11.50 -3.17 2.14
N ILE A 35 12.47 -3.97 1.70
CA ILE A 35 12.18 -5.21 0.96
C ILE A 35 11.39 -6.19 1.82
N MET A 36 11.82 -6.40 3.07
CA MET A 36 11.11 -7.30 4.00
C MET A 36 9.69 -6.81 4.31
N ALA A 37 9.49 -5.50 4.46
CA ALA A 37 8.18 -4.91 4.68
C ALA A 37 7.27 -5.11 3.46
N ASN A 38 7.78 -4.92 2.24
CA ASN A 38 7.02 -5.17 1.02
C ASN A 38 6.64 -6.65 0.89
N GLU A 39 7.57 -7.58 1.09
CA GLU A 39 7.29 -9.02 1.03
C GLU A 39 6.19 -9.42 2.03
N TYR A 40 6.23 -8.87 3.25
CA TYR A 40 5.17 -9.09 4.24
C TYR A 40 3.82 -8.54 3.80
N LEU A 41 3.77 -7.32 3.27
CA LEU A 41 2.53 -6.70 2.80
C LEU A 41 1.94 -7.43 1.59
N GLU A 42 2.78 -7.93 0.68
CA GLU A 42 2.36 -8.75 -0.45
C GLU A 42 1.72 -10.06 0.02
N ALA A 43 2.30 -10.72 1.02
CA ALA A 43 1.72 -11.93 1.62
C ALA A 43 0.36 -11.67 2.29
N GLU A 44 0.24 -10.60 3.07
CA GLU A 44 -1.04 -10.19 3.69
C GLU A 44 -2.12 -9.88 2.64
N LEU A 45 -1.74 -9.27 1.51
CA LEU A 45 -2.67 -9.02 0.40
C LEU A 45 -3.13 -10.32 -0.27
N GLU A 46 -2.22 -11.28 -0.47
CA GLU A 46 -2.57 -12.60 -1.01
C GLU A 46 -3.55 -13.35 -0.08
N GLU A 47 -3.28 -13.34 1.23
CA GLU A 47 -4.17 -13.94 2.23
C GLU A 47 -5.55 -13.28 2.24
N LEU A 48 -5.59 -11.94 2.23
CA LEU A 48 -6.83 -11.18 2.20
C LEU A 48 -7.62 -11.48 0.92
N GLN A 49 -6.95 -11.55 -0.23
CA GLN A 49 -7.58 -11.83 -1.51
C GLN A 49 -8.10 -13.27 -1.59
N ALA A 50 -7.38 -14.23 -0.99
CA ALA A 50 -7.85 -15.60 -0.83
C ALA A 50 -9.11 -15.67 0.06
N ALA A 51 -9.13 -14.94 1.19
CA ALA A 51 -10.28 -14.86 2.08
C ALA A 51 -11.51 -14.21 1.41
N ILE A 52 -11.30 -13.18 0.58
CA ILE A 52 -12.36 -12.57 -0.24
C ILE A 52 -12.89 -13.59 -1.26
N SER A 53 -12.00 -14.30 -1.95
CA SER A 53 -12.38 -15.29 -2.98
C SER A 53 -13.11 -16.49 -2.37
N ALA A 54 -12.77 -16.88 -1.14
CA ALA A 54 -13.46 -17.90 -0.36
C ALA A 54 -14.82 -17.42 0.19
N GLY A 55 -15.16 -16.13 0.04
CA GLY A 55 -16.40 -15.55 0.56
C GLY A 55 -16.39 -15.33 2.08
N CYS A 56 -15.24 -15.50 2.74
CA CYS A 56 -15.08 -15.25 4.18
C CYS A 56 -15.11 -13.75 4.50
N ILE A 57 -14.68 -12.91 3.56
CA ILE A 57 -14.69 -11.44 3.68
C ILE A 57 -15.40 -10.85 2.46
N PRO A 58 -16.33 -9.89 2.64
CA PRO A 58 -16.99 -9.25 1.51
C PRO A 58 -16.05 -8.32 0.74
N ASP A 59 -16.07 -8.41 -0.59
CA ASP A 59 -15.39 -7.46 -1.47
C ASP A 59 -16.09 -6.09 -1.43
N ILE A 60 -15.56 -5.18 -0.60
CA ILE A 60 -16.07 -3.82 -0.45
C ILE A 60 -15.86 -2.95 -1.70
N SER A 61 -14.98 -3.36 -2.62
CA SER A 61 -14.73 -2.64 -3.87
C SER A 61 -15.90 -2.80 -4.83
N ARG A 62 -16.57 -3.97 -4.81
CA ARG A 62 -17.78 -4.25 -5.61
C ARG A 62 -19.08 -3.74 -4.97
N SER A 63 -19.13 -3.65 -3.63
CA SER A 63 -20.36 -3.25 -2.92
C SER A 63 -20.79 -1.80 -3.22
N ARG A 64 -19.83 -0.91 -3.49
CA ARG A 64 -20.09 0.51 -3.83
C ARG A 64 -20.71 0.69 -5.22
N VAL A 65 -20.51 -0.26 -6.14
CA VAL A 65 -21.10 -0.23 -7.48
C VAL A 65 -22.56 -0.68 -7.47
N ARG A 66 -22.90 -1.71 -6.67
CA ARG A 66 -24.30 -2.19 -6.56
C ARG A 66 -25.26 -1.19 -5.90
N SER A 67 -24.77 -0.38 -4.96
CA SER A 67 -25.62 0.59 -4.23
C SER A 67 -26.12 1.75 -5.11
N LYS A 68 -25.50 2.02 -6.26
CA LYS A 68 -25.97 3.04 -7.22
C LYS A 68 -26.97 2.52 -8.26
N SER A 69 -27.13 1.20 -8.39
CA SER A 69 -27.99 0.60 -9.44
C SER A 69 -29.42 0.29 -8.97
N SER A 70 -29.76 0.52 -7.70
CA SER A 70 -31.10 0.29 -7.13
C SER A 70 -31.95 1.56 -7.01
N ALA A 71 -31.47 2.70 -7.51
CA ALA A 71 -32.20 3.96 -7.56
C ALA A 71 -32.43 4.34 -9.04
N ALA A 72 -33.33 3.62 -9.70
CA ALA A 72 -33.92 3.96 -10.99
C ALA A 72 -35.38 3.47 -11.00
#